data_AF-A0A0T5P0B2-F1
#
_entry.id   AF-A0A0T5P0B2-F1
#
_cell.length_a   1.000
_cell.length_b   1.000
_cell.length_c   1.000
_cell.angle_alpha   90.00
_cell.angle_beta   90.00
_cell.angle_gamma   90.00
#
_symmetry.space_group_name_H-M   'P 1'
#
loop_
_entity.id
_entity.type
_entity.pdbx_description
1 polymer ?
#
loop_
_entity_poly.entity_id
_entity_poly.type
_entity_poly.pdbx_seq_one_letter_code
_entity_poly.pdbx_strand_id
1 'polypeptide(L)'
;MQTAATYALAFGLAVTGAGVSALTPAPVCDGAERGMLVYGAQAFGDGDSGLVIETYRNLDTADGRIAAADGPVPELNDFNGFRVTDCRSGRSVAVHGIGAGEGEAQMTATEFLRGDVQAGRKLSLKNVERAARALYGKDGYARVLILRSKNETCACREIYPGTWN
;
A
#
# COMPACT_ATOMS: atom_id res chain seq x y z
N MET A 1 -19.82 -62.62 -34.98
CA MET A 1 -20.38 -62.05 -33.73
C MET A 1 -19.80 -62.86 -32.57
N GLN A 2 -18.85 -62.29 -31.83
CA GLN A 2 -18.36 -62.82 -30.54
C GLN A 2 -17.67 -61.67 -29.76
N THR A 3 -18.37 -61.30 -28.69
CA THR A 3 -17.99 -60.84 -27.35
C THR A 3 -16.56 -60.39 -27.00
N ALA A 4 -16.56 -59.35 -26.15
CA ALA A 4 -15.45 -58.65 -25.49
C ALA A 4 -14.65 -59.49 -24.49
N ALA A 5 -13.40 -59.06 -24.23
CA ALA A 5 -12.75 -59.17 -22.92
C ALA A 5 -11.66 -58.10 -22.74
N THR A 6 -11.58 -57.63 -21.50
CA THR A 6 -10.90 -56.45 -20.94
C THR A 6 -9.46 -56.74 -20.48
N TYR A 7 -8.75 -55.68 -20.03
CA TYR A 7 -7.57 -55.59 -19.13
C TYR A 7 -6.20 -55.45 -19.86
N ALA A 8 -5.26 -54.58 -19.51
CA ALA A 8 -4.96 -53.92 -18.23
C ALA A 8 -3.99 -52.71 -18.38
N LEU A 9 -4.08 -51.80 -17.39
CA LEU A 9 -3.01 -51.09 -16.65
C LEU A 9 -1.76 -50.56 -17.38
N ALA A 10 -1.48 -49.26 -17.23
CA ALA A 10 -0.36 -48.77 -16.40
C ALA A 10 -0.02 -47.27 -16.58
N PHE A 11 0.09 -46.59 -15.44
CA PHE A 11 1.09 -45.57 -15.08
C PHE A 11 1.11 -44.20 -15.78
N GLY A 12 0.73 -43.20 -14.99
CA GLY A 12 1.02 -41.78 -15.22
C GLY A 12 0.70 -40.93 -13.99
N LEU A 13 1.14 -41.36 -12.80
CA LEU A 13 1.21 -40.48 -11.63
C LEU A 13 2.24 -39.37 -11.91
N ALA A 14 1.85 -38.13 -11.67
CA ALA A 14 2.63 -37.07 -11.01
C ALA A 14 2.44 -35.70 -11.68
N VAL A 15 1.42 -34.96 -11.23
CA VAL A 15 1.60 -33.52 -10.98
C VAL A 15 1.02 -33.24 -9.60
N THR A 16 1.77 -33.63 -8.57
CA THR A 16 1.65 -33.04 -7.25
C THR A 16 2.22 -31.63 -7.34
N GLY A 17 1.34 -30.67 -7.60
CA GLY A 17 1.66 -29.25 -7.65
C GLY A 17 0.56 -28.40 -7.01
N ALA A 18 -0.22 -28.96 -6.08
CA ALA A 18 -0.99 -28.13 -5.17
C ALA A 18 0.01 -27.56 -4.16
N GLY A 19 0.63 -26.44 -4.54
CA GLY A 19 1.38 -25.61 -3.64
C GLY A 19 0.51 -25.37 -2.41
N VAL A 20 1.01 -25.86 -1.27
CA VAL A 20 0.51 -25.48 0.04
C VAL A 20 0.84 -23.99 0.18
N SER A 21 -0.05 -23.12 -0.31
CA SER A 21 -0.04 -21.71 0.08
C SER A 21 -0.70 -21.64 1.44
N ALA A 22 0.13 -22.00 2.42
CA ALA A 22 0.19 -21.49 3.77
C ALA A 22 -1.13 -20.97 4.37
N LEU A 23 -1.63 -21.71 5.37
CA LEU A 23 -2.60 -21.27 6.39
C LEU A 23 -2.08 -20.12 7.28
N THR A 24 -1.14 -19.33 6.79
CA THR A 24 -0.70 -18.11 7.47
C THR A 24 -1.80 -17.07 7.23
N PRO A 25 -2.33 -16.42 8.28
CA PRO A 25 -3.22 -15.28 8.08
C PRO A 25 -2.53 -14.31 7.15
N ALA A 26 -3.24 -13.81 6.14
CA ALA A 26 -2.74 -12.74 5.29
C ALA A 26 -2.15 -11.64 6.20
N PRO A 27 -0.98 -11.08 5.87
CA PRO A 27 -0.38 -10.01 6.68
C PRO A 27 -1.43 -8.92 6.88
N VAL A 28 -1.59 -8.47 8.12
CA VAL A 28 -2.61 -7.49 8.46
C VAL A 28 -2.21 -6.17 7.81
N CYS A 29 -2.91 -5.76 6.74
CA CYS A 29 -2.70 -4.47 6.09
C CYS A 29 -3.23 -3.30 6.90
N ASP A 30 -4.08 -3.61 7.86
CA ASP A 30 -4.60 -2.66 8.82
C ASP A 30 -3.88 -2.89 10.16
N GLY A 31 -3.33 -1.84 10.76
CA GLY A 31 -2.51 -2.02 11.94
C GLY A 31 -2.11 -0.73 12.61
N ALA A 32 -1.41 -0.86 13.73
CA ALA A 32 -0.83 0.26 14.44
C ALA A 32 0.66 0.36 14.13
N GLU A 33 1.08 1.41 13.43
CA GLU A 33 2.47 1.72 13.13
C GLU A 33 2.89 3.01 13.86
N ARG A 34 3.81 2.93 14.83
CA ARG A 34 4.45 4.10 15.48
C ARG A 34 3.49 5.21 15.95
N GLY A 35 2.40 4.88 16.64
CA GLY A 35 1.44 5.91 17.06
C GLY A 35 0.29 6.13 16.08
N MET A 36 0.32 5.47 14.92
CA MET A 36 -0.61 5.72 13.82
C MET A 36 -1.42 4.48 13.51
N LEU A 37 -2.72 4.63 13.28
CA LEU A 37 -3.53 3.62 12.64
C LEU A 37 -3.34 3.74 11.13
N VAL A 38 -3.05 2.60 10.54
CA VAL A 38 -2.85 2.40 9.12
C VAL A 38 -3.95 1.46 8.65
N TYR A 39 -4.65 1.79 7.57
CA TYR A 39 -5.65 0.89 7.00
C TYR A 39 -6.06 1.25 5.57
N GLY A 40 -6.71 0.30 4.90
CA GLY A 40 -7.21 0.50 3.54
C GLY A 40 -6.10 0.74 2.53
N ALA A 41 -4.97 0.04 2.72
CA ALA A 41 -3.85 0.09 1.79
C ALA A 41 -4.26 -0.42 0.41
N GLN A 42 -3.82 0.25 -0.65
CA GLN A 42 -4.02 -0.15 -2.03
C GLN A 42 -2.88 0.33 -2.94
N ALA A 43 -2.73 -0.29 -4.12
CA ALA A 43 -1.79 0.21 -5.12
C ALA A 43 -2.14 1.65 -5.54
N PHE A 44 -1.14 2.51 -5.64
CA PHE A 44 -1.33 3.91 -6.02
C PHE A 44 -1.04 4.12 -7.51
N GLY A 45 -2.07 4.47 -8.28
CA GLY A 45 -1.96 4.62 -9.73
C GLY A 45 -1.76 3.28 -10.44
N ASP A 46 -0.58 3.07 -11.04
CA ASP A 46 -0.25 1.81 -11.72
C ASP A 46 0.36 0.79 -10.74
N GLY A 47 -0.15 -0.45 -10.74
CA GLY A 47 0.24 -1.51 -9.81
C GLY A 47 1.73 -1.89 -9.83
N ASP A 48 2.44 -1.65 -10.94
CA ASP A 48 3.87 -1.94 -11.06
C ASP A 48 4.76 -0.77 -10.59
N SER A 49 4.15 0.35 -10.18
CA SER A 49 4.87 1.54 -9.71
C SER A 49 5.62 1.31 -8.41
N GLY A 50 5.28 0.29 -7.64
CA GLY A 50 5.88 0.10 -6.31
C GLY A 50 5.35 1.04 -5.24
N LEU A 51 4.25 1.73 -5.53
CA LEU A 51 3.66 2.72 -4.65
C LEU A 51 2.36 2.18 -4.05
N VAL A 52 2.22 2.34 -2.75
CA VAL A 52 1.00 2.00 -2.00
C VAL A 52 0.45 3.26 -1.36
N ILE A 53 -0.85 3.51 -1.50
CA ILE A 53 -1.56 4.54 -0.75
C ILE A 53 -2.40 3.89 0.33
N GLU A 54 -2.49 4.54 1.48
CA GLU A 54 -3.28 4.07 2.62
C GLU A 54 -3.75 5.22 3.49
N THR A 55 -4.78 4.96 4.28
CA THR A 55 -5.18 5.88 5.35
C THR A 55 -4.15 5.83 6.46
N TYR A 56 -3.75 7.01 6.94
CA TYR A 56 -2.73 7.17 7.96
C TYR A 56 -3.23 8.20 8.96
N ARG A 57 -3.66 7.73 10.14
CA ARG A 57 -4.26 8.61 11.16
C ARG A 57 -3.66 8.37 12.52
N ASN A 58 -3.58 9.41 13.33
CA ASN A 58 -3.14 9.27 14.71
C ASN A 58 -4.11 8.33 15.46
N LEU A 59 -3.56 7.45 16.30
CA LEU A 59 -4.37 6.65 17.19
C LEU A 59 -4.85 7.55 18.32
N ASP A 60 -6.11 7.97 18.22
CA ASP A 60 -6.80 8.78 19.22
C ASP A 60 -6.85 8.00 20.53
N THR A 61 -5.86 8.22 21.38
CA THR A 61 -5.93 7.90 22.80
C THR A 61 -6.19 9.21 23.50
N ALA A 62 -6.98 9.20 24.57
CA ALA A 62 -7.33 10.41 25.34
C ALA A 62 -6.11 11.24 25.79
N ASP A 63 -4.91 10.63 25.76
CA ASP A 63 -3.64 11.21 26.18
C ASP A 63 -2.62 11.36 25.03
N GLY A 64 -3.00 11.10 23.77
CA GLY A 64 -2.12 11.21 22.59
C GLY A 64 -0.89 10.28 22.61
N ARG A 65 -0.91 9.22 23.44
CA ARG A 65 0.23 8.29 23.63
C ARG A 65 -0.24 6.85 23.57
N ILE A 66 0.31 6.11 22.62
CA ILE A 66 0.25 4.64 22.63
C ILE A 66 1.33 4.13 23.57
N ALA A 67 0.93 3.36 24.58
CA ALA A 67 1.85 2.57 25.38
C ALA A 67 2.56 1.55 24.47
N ALA A 68 3.89 1.65 24.37
CA ALA A 68 4.81 0.76 23.62
C ALA A 68 5.18 1.12 22.17
N ALA A 69 4.69 2.22 21.59
CA ALA A 69 5.28 2.75 20.35
C ALA A 69 6.48 3.68 20.68
N ASP A 70 7.55 3.65 19.86
CA ASP A 70 8.49 4.79 19.78
C ASP A 70 7.61 6.05 19.72
N GLY A 71 7.71 6.94 20.72
CA GLY A 71 6.70 7.97 21.01
C GLY A 71 6.26 8.80 19.79
N PRO A 72 5.10 9.48 19.87
CA PRO A 72 4.53 10.19 18.73
C PRO A 72 5.59 11.11 18.11
N VAL A 73 5.89 10.87 16.83
CA VAL A 73 6.74 11.75 16.04
C VAL A 73 6.05 13.12 16.10
N PRO A 74 6.65 14.18 16.69
CA PRO A 74 5.95 15.44 16.95
C PRO A 74 5.28 16.04 15.71
N GLU A 75 5.86 15.80 14.54
CA GLU A 75 5.35 16.22 13.23
C GLU A 75 4.02 15.54 12.85
N LEU A 76 3.68 14.41 13.48
CA LEU A 76 2.45 13.63 13.29
C LEU A 76 1.36 13.91 14.35
N ASN A 77 1.59 14.87 15.25
CA ASN A 77 0.54 15.32 16.15
C ASN A 77 -0.67 15.84 15.36
N ASP A 78 -1.85 15.38 15.76
CA ASP A 78 -3.14 15.62 15.09
C ASP A 78 -3.18 15.19 13.62
N PHE A 79 -2.22 14.40 13.17
CA PHE A 79 -2.19 13.95 11.78
C PHE A 79 -3.34 12.97 11.54
N ASN A 80 -4.26 13.38 10.69
CA ASN A 80 -5.30 12.54 10.12
C ASN A 80 -5.32 12.75 8.61
N GLY A 81 -5.07 11.71 7.82
CA GLY A 81 -5.09 11.80 6.37
C GLY A 81 -4.61 10.52 5.70
N PHE A 82 -3.75 10.65 4.70
CA PHE A 82 -3.20 9.51 3.96
C PHE A 82 -1.69 9.61 3.80
N ARG A 83 -1.07 8.49 3.41
CA ARG A 83 0.30 8.49 2.89
C ARG A 83 0.44 7.62 1.65
N VAL A 84 1.37 7.98 0.78
CA VAL A 84 1.84 7.17 -0.34
C VAL A 84 3.25 6.73 -0.03
N THR A 85 3.49 5.42 0.00
CA THR A 85 4.77 4.80 0.32
C THR A 85 5.36 4.15 -0.92
N ASP A 86 6.61 4.49 -1.25
CA ASP A 86 7.45 3.72 -2.15
C ASP A 86 8.07 2.56 -1.38
N CYS A 87 7.58 1.38 -1.67
CA CYS A 87 7.94 0.19 -0.93
C CYS A 87 9.31 -0.39 -1.29
N ARG A 88 9.94 0.08 -2.37
CA ARG A 88 11.34 -0.25 -2.70
C ARG A 88 12.31 0.54 -1.81
N SER A 89 12.03 1.83 -1.62
CA SER A 89 12.90 2.74 -0.87
C SER A 89 12.52 2.90 0.60
N GLY A 90 11.31 2.48 0.96
CA GLY A 90 10.71 2.71 2.28
C GLY A 90 10.49 4.20 2.55
N ARG A 91 10.36 5.04 1.52
CA ARG A 91 10.08 6.47 1.68
C ARG A 91 8.60 6.75 1.43
N SER A 92 8.04 7.70 2.16
CA SER A 92 6.63 8.03 2.02
C SER A 92 6.40 9.54 1.93
N VAL A 93 5.34 9.92 1.22
CA VAL A 93 4.74 11.26 1.21
C VAL A 93 3.41 11.16 1.94
N ALA A 94 3.25 11.85 3.06
CA ALA A 94 2.02 11.88 3.84
C ALA A 94 1.33 13.24 3.71
N VAL A 95 0.00 13.24 3.59
CA VAL A 95 -0.83 14.44 3.45
C VAL A 95 -1.91 14.44 4.53
N HIS A 96 -1.88 15.48 5.36
CA HIS A 96 -2.87 15.71 6.41
C HIS A 96 -4.14 16.38 5.86
N GLY A 97 -5.29 16.06 6.45
CA GLY A 97 -6.57 16.72 6.24
C GLY A 97 -7.41 16.14 5.11
N ILE A 98 -6.85 15.16 4.37
CA ILE A 98 -7.44 14.60 3.15
C ILE A 98 -7.51 13.08 3.29
N GLY A 99 -8.62 12.47 2.87
CA GLY A 99 -8.77 11.00 2.86
C GLY A 99 -8.00 10.35 1.70
N ALA A 100 -7.60 9.08 1.85
CA ALA A 100 -6.79 8.38 0.84
C ALA A 100 -7.42 8.36 -0.56
N GLY A 101 -8.72 8.03 -0.67
CA GLY A 101 -9.41 7.99 -1.96
C GLY A 101 -9.51 9.36 -2.65
N GLU A 102 -9.74 10.42 -1.88
CA GLU A 102 -9.75 11.80 -2.40
C GLU A 102 -8.34 12.22 -2.84
N GLY A 103 -7.34 11.92 -2.01
CA GLY A 103 -5.94 12.19 -2.30
C GLY A 103 -5.47 11.52 -3.58
N GLU A 104 -5.83 10.26 -3.78
CA GLU A 104 -5.51 9.53 -5.00
C GLU A 104 -6.16 10.15 -6.24
N ALA A 105 -7.47 10.40 -6.18
CA ALA A 105 -8.20 10.99 -7.30
C ALA A 105 -7.62 12.36 -7.69
N GLN A 106 -7.34 13.23 -6.72
CA GLN A 106 -6.80 14.56 -6.98
C GLN A 106 -5.35 14.52 -7.46
N MET A 107 -4.47 13.73 -6.83
CA MET A 107 -3.06 13.66 -7.21
C MET A 107 -2.88 13.04 -8.60
N THR A 108 -3.55 11.93 -8.90
CA THR A 108 -3.45 11.28 -10.22
C THR A 108 -4.00 12.16 -11.35
N ALA A 109 -4.90 13.09 -11.03
CA ALA A 109 -5.39 14.09 -11.96
C ALA A 109 -4.41 15.26 -12.18
N THR A 110 -3.31 15.40 -11.43
CA THR A 110 -2.35 16.51 -11.63
C THR A 110 -1.49 16.34 -12.88
N GLU A 111 -0.96 17.43 -13.42
CA GLU A 111 -0.01 17.38 -14.55
C GLU A 111 1.25 16.55 -14.27
N PHE A 112 1.62 16.35 -12.99
CA PHE A 112 2.79 15.58 -12.60
C PHE A 112 2.59 14.06 -12.71
N LEU A 113 1.36 13.58 -12.65
CA LEU A 113 1.05 12.14 -12.62
C LEU A 113 0.12 11.71 -13.76
N ARG A 114 -0.79 12.58 -14.21
CA ARG A 114 -1.83 12.25 -15.20
C ARG A 114 -1.28 11.58 -16.44
N GLY A 115 -0.20 12.11 -17.00
CA GLY A 115 0.40 11.56 -18.22
C GLY A 115 1.01 10.18 -18.05
N ASP A 116 1.53 9.86 -16.87
CA ASP A 116 2.08 8.54 -16.56
C ASP A 116 0.97 7.54 -16.22
N VAL A 117 -0.03 7.95 -15.42
CA VAL A 117 -1.21 7.15 -15.09
C VAL A 117 -1.97 6.73 -16.36
N GLN A 118 -2.28 7.68 -17.25
CA GLN A 118 -3.01 7.41 -18.49
C GLN A 118 -2.24 6.49 -19.45
N ALA A 119 -0.91 6.46 -19.35
CA ALA A 119 -0.06 5.64 -20.19
C ALA A 119 0.35 4.32 -19.54
N GLY A 120 -0.17 3.99 -18.34
CA GLY A 120 0.23 2.80 -17.58
C GLY A 120 1.72 2.78 -17.26
N ARG A 121 2.34 3.95 -17.07
CA ARG A 121 3.76 4.06 -16.74
C ARG A 121 3.95 4.08 -15.23
N LYS A 122 5.08 3.53 -14.80
CA LYS A 122 5.51 3.56 -13.39
C LYS A 122 5.60 4.99 -12.89
N LEU A 123 4.91 5.23 -11.78
CA LEU A 123 4.98 6.49 -11.05
C LEU A 123 6.24 6.53 -10.17
N SER A 124 6.73 7.74 -9.92
CA SER A 124 7.84 7.96 -8.99
C SER A 124 7.36 8.72 -7.75
N LEU A 125 7.90 8.37 -6.58
CA LEU A 125 7.59 9.09 -5.33
C LEU A 125 7.93 10.59 -5.44
N LYS A 126 8.92 10.95 -6.26
CA LYS A 126 9.27 12.35 -6.54
C LYS A 126 8.12 13.09 -7.23
N ASN A 127 7.46 12.48 -8.22
CA ASN A 127 6.31 13.11 -8.87
C ASN A 127 5.09 13.14 -7.94
N VAL A 128 4.93 12.13 -7.07
CA VAL A 128 3.91 12.15 -6.01
C VAL A 128 4.14 13.31 -5.05
N GLU A 129 5.37 13.53 -4.59
CA GLU A 129 5.71 14.67 -3.74
C GLU A 129 5.39 16.00 -4.43
N ARG A 130 5.72 16.14 -5.72
CA ARG A 130 5.38 17.35 -6.51
C ARG A 130 3.88 17.57 -6.60
N ALA A 131 3.12 16.51 -6.87
CA ALA A 131 1.66 16.56 -6.92
C ALA A 131 1.07 16.98 -5.56
N ALA A 132 1.51 16.34 -4.48
CA ALA A 132 1.05 16.65 -3.13
C ALA A 132 1.37 18.10 -2.73
N ARG A 133 2.59 18.59 -3.00
CA ARG A 133 2.97 19.99 -2.71
C ARG A 133 2.20 20.98 -3.56
N ALA A 134 1.91 20.66 -4.82
CA ALA A 134 1.16 21.56 -5.70
C ALA A 134 -0.30 21.70 -5.28
N LEU A 135 -0.93 20.60 -4.85
CA LEU A 135 -2.32 20.58 -4.40
C LEU A 135 -2.49 21.11 -2.98
N TYR A 136 -1.64 20.65 -2.06
CA TYR A 136 -1.85 20.80 -0.62
C TYR A 136 -0.79 21.65 0.08
N GLY A 137 0.28 22.02 -0.61
CA GLY A 137 1.40 22.77 0.00
C GLY A 137 1.14 24.26 0.20
N LYS A 138 -0.01 24.79 -0.22
CA LYS A 138 -0.36 26.21 -0.11
C LYS A 138 -1.42 26.50 0.96
N ASP A 139 -2.19 25.50 1.36
CA ASP A 139 -3.27 25.66 2.34
C ASP A 139 -2.75 25.37 3.74
N GLY A 140 -2.95 26.30 4.67
CA GLY A 140 -2.44 26.17 6.05
C GLY A 140 -3.01 24.98 6.85
N TYR A 141 -4.09 24.35 6.35
CA TYR A 141 -4.70 23.17 6.96
C TYR A 141 -4.08 21.86 6.48
N ALA A 142 -3.64 21.78 5.22
CA ALA A 142 -3.07 20.56 4.67
C ALA A 142 -1.53 20.57 4.84
N ARG A 143 -0.97 19.50 5.39
CA ARG A 143 0.46 19.36 5.67
C ARG A 143 1.03 18.21 4.87
N VAL A 144 2.06 18.48 4.06
CA VAL A 144 2.80 17.46 3.32
C VAL A 144 4.08 17.10 4.09
N LEU A 145 4.19 15.85 4.52
CA LEU A 145 5.33 15.33 5.28
C LEU A 145 6.07 14.27 4.49
N ILE A 146 7.39 14.21 4.64
CA ILE A 146 8.22 13.15 4.07
C ILE A 146 8.65 12.24 5.20
N LEU A 147 8.25 10.97 5.12
CA LEU A 147 8.43 9.98 6.16
C LEU A 147 9.28 8.82 5.66
N ARG A 148 9.72 7.98 6.61
CA ARG A 148 10.38 6.70 6.32
C ARG A 148 9.56 5.56 6.93
N SER A 149 9.16 4.61 6.11
CA SER A 149 8.40 3.42 6.48
C SER A 149 9.24 2.45 7.31
N LYS A 150 8.57 1.73 8.22
CA LYS A 150 9.06 0.52 8.89
C LYS A 150 8.25 -0.70 8.39
N ASN A 151 8.29 -0.98 7.09
CA ASN A 151 7.92 -2.25 6.42
C ASN A 151 6.55 -2.92 6.71
N GLU A 152 5.67 -2.41 7.59
CA GLU A 152 4.39 -3.06 7.92
C GLU A 152 3.35 -2.93 6.80
N THR A 153 3.04 -1.72 6.32
CA THR A 153 2.24 -1.51 5.10
C THR A 153 2.78 -2.31 3.93
N CYS A 154 4.11 -2.34 3.86
CA CYS A 154 4.81 -2.96 2.80
C CYS A 154 4.92 -4.50 2.96
N ALA A 155 4.35 -5.07 4.02
CA ALA A 155 4.20 -6.51 4.16
C ALA A 155 3.02 -7.06 3.33
N CYS A 156 2.12 -6.20 2.82
CA CYS A 156 0.93 -6.57 2.02
C CYS A 156 1.22 -7.08 0.59
N ARG A 157 2.40 -7.66 0.39
CA ARG A 157 2.93 -8.07 -0.91
C ARG A 157 2.10 -9.11 -1.64
N GLU A 158 1.39 -9.95 -0.88
CA GLU A 158 0.53 -11.00 -1.43
C GLU A 158 -0.79 -10.45 -1.99
N ILE A 159 -1.23 -9.28 -1.53
CA ILE A 159 -2.49 -8.63 -1.92
C ILE A 159 -2.27 -7.69 -3.12
N TYR A 160 -1.09 -7.06 -3.20
CA TYR A 160 -0.70 -6.16 -4.30
C TYR A 160 0.57 -6.67 -4.99
N PRO A 161 0.49 -7.73 -5.81
CA PRO A 161 1.63 -8.20 -6.60
C PRO A 161 2.05 -7.12 -7.60
N GLY A 162 3.36 -6.87 -7.72
CA GLY A 162 3.91 -5.82 -8.62
C GLY A 162 4.43 -4.57 -7.90
N THR A 163 3.97 -4.28 -6.67
CA THR A 163 4.44 -3.11 -5.90
C THR A 163 5.82 -3.29 -5.23
N TRP A 164 6.56 -4.35 -5.57
CA TRP A 164 7.73 -4.83 -4.82
C TRP A 164 9.00 -5.03 -5.66
N ASN A 165 8.86 -5.00 -6.98
CA ASN A 165 9.93 -5.32 -7.93
C ASN A 165 10.46 -4.05 -8.62
#